data_AF-A0A261BY70-F1
#
_entry.id   AF-A0A261BY70-F1
#
_cell.length_a   1.000
_cell.length_b   1.000
_cell.length_c   1.000
_cell.angle_alpha   90.00
_cell.angle_beta   90.00
_cell.angle_gamma   90.00
#
_symmetry.space_group_name_H-M   'P 1'
#
loop_
_entity.id
_entity.type
_entity.pdbx_description
1 polymer ?
#
loop_
_entity_poly.entity_id
_entity_poly.type
_entity_poly.pdbx_seq_one_letter_code
_entity_poly.pdbx_strand_id
1 'polypeptide(L)'
;MENNEEKQETAPVAAPVAAPVAEEDSVTLRQMVEDMEDAEKTAQLLFATQDPLVCTFPEGYVPRQTVFACLTCTPAPELAGVCYGCSLHCHEDHNIIELYTKRKFKCDCGNSKFGDKKCTLYEEKDEKNEYNSYNHNYHGRFCTCDAFYPDEPERAFMQCELCEDWFHDDHTPATFIGTEEGQATGDASVQNTASMICSTCIRQKLPFIAHIPAGKDVFCHSKLSAEQLVVPEDQKGVIISHFRKRLCKCTDCTRVYDLADCEFLMDEEDDMTKFDEDSKKAIEREQPMSEGDEMRELVRSVGMEGAQVVYRGLNEFKRKFTDFLERAGDRIITEADVKEWTETLKKRPRHE
;
A
#
# COMPACT_ATOMS: atom_id res chain seq x y z
N MET A 1 -63.21 -39.03 42.62
CA MET A 1 -62.29 -38.58 41.55
C MET A 1 -61.47 -37.47 42.16
N GLU A 2 -60.38 -37.85 42.81
CA GLU A 2 -59.42 -36.93 43.41
C GLU A 2 -58.06 -37.30 42.82
N ASN A 3 -57.47 -36.34 42.11
CA ASN A 3 -56.22 -36.47 41.38
C ASN A 3 -55.04 -36.37 42.35
N ASN A 4 -54.08 -37.27 42.17
CA ASN A 4 -52.82 -37.32 42.88
C ASN A 4 -51.77 -36.53 42.07
N GLU A 5 -51.17 -35.52 42.69
CA GLU A 5 -50.09 -34.69 42.12
C GLU A 5 -48.75 -35.42 42.25
N GLU A 6 -48.09 -35.68 41.11
CA GLU A 6 -46.72 -36.20 41.06
C GLU A 6 -45.76 -35.06 40.68
N LYS A 7 -44.76 -34.84 41.54
CA LYS A 7 -43.67 -33.87 41.37
C LYS A 7 -42.76 -34.28 40.20
N GLN A 8 -42.46 -33.34 39.31
CA GLN A 8 -41.28 -33.39 38.44
C GLN A 8 -40.31 -32.28 38.82
N GLU A 9 -39.11 -32.69 39.25
CA GLU A 9 -37.95 -31.82 39.46
C GLU A 9 -37.44 -31.29 38.11
N THR A 10 -37.36 -29.96 37.98
CA THR A 10 -36.75 -29.29 36.84
C THR A 10 -35.25 -29.08 37.11
N ALA A 11 -34.41 -29.62 36.24
CA ALA A 11 -32.95 -29.44 36.24
C ALA A 11 -32.55 -27.96 36.00
N PRO A 12 -31.40 -27.50 36.54
CA PRO A 12 -30.95 -26.13 36.37
C PRO A 12 -30.48 -25.89 34.94
N VAL A 13 -31.05 -24.87 34.30
CA VAL A 13 -30.63 -24.37 32.98
C VAL A 13 -29.27 -23.68 33.15
N ALA A 14 -28.24 -24.21 32.50
CA ALA A 14 -26.93 -23.60 32.43
C ALA A 14 -27.04 -22.23 31.73
N ALA A 15 -26.60 -21.18 32.40
CA ALA A 15 -26.48 -19.85 31.83
C ALA A 15 -25.48 -19.88 30.64
N PRO A 16 -25.75 -19.17 29.54
CA PRO A 16 -24.76 -19.01 28.49
C PRO A 16 -23.54 -18.30 29.08
N VAL A 17 -22.38 -18.94 28.96
CA VAL A 17 -21.08 -18.38 29.34
C VAL A 17 -20.87 -17.16 28.45
N ALA A 18 -20.94 -15.98 29.06
CA ALA A 18 -20.65 -14.72 28.39
C ALA A 18 -19.19 -14.75 27.90
N ALA A 19 -18.99 -14.49 26.61
CA ALA A 19 -17.66 -14.23 26.07
C ALA A 19 -17.05 -13.04 26.84
N PRO A 20 -15.76 -13.11 27.23
CA PRO A 20 -15.11 -11.96 27.83
C PRO A 20 -15.12 -10.81 26.82
N VAL A 21 -15.51 -9.63 27.30
CA VAL A 21 -15.51 -8.38 26.55
C VAL A 21 -14.08 -8.16 26.06
N ALA A 22 -13.90 -8.08 24.74
CA ALA A 22 -12.63 -7.76 24.11
C ALA A 22 -12.17 -6.38 24.59
N GLU A 23 -10.92 -6.28 25.06
CA GLU A 23 -10.26 -4.98 25.24
C GLU A 23 -10.05 -4.35 23.85
N GLU A 24 -10.19 -3.02 23.74
CA GLU A 24 -10.14 -2.27 22.47
C GLU A 24 -8.82 -2.46 21.67
N ASP A 25 -7.78 -3.03 22.27
CA ASP A 25 -6.46 -3.30 21.66
C ASP A 25 -6.17 -4.79 21.38
N SER A 26 -7.20 -5.66 21.37
CA SER A 26 -6.99 -7.11 21.20
C SER A 26 -7.26 -7.60 19.77
N VAL A 27 -6.22 -8.14 19.11
CA VAL A 27 -6.28 -8.72 17.76
C VAL A 27 -6.22 -10.26 17.85
N THR A 28 -6.96 -10.96 16.99
CA THR A 28 -6.88 -12.43 16.91
C THR A 28 -5.68 -12.87 16.08
N LEU A 29 -5.13 -14.05 16.34
CA LEU A 29 -4.01 -14.55 15.53
C LEU A 29 -4.40 -14.81 14.07
N ARG A 30 -5.66 -15.16 13.80
CA ARG A 30 -6.19 -15.25 12.44
C ARG A 30 -6.10 -13.90 11.74
N GLN A 31 -6.59 -12.85 12.38
CA GLN A 31 -6.54 -11.49 11.83
C GLN A 31 -5.10 -11.04 11.60
N MET A 32 -4.18 -11.32 12.54
CA MET A 32 -2.75 -11.02 12.32
C MET A 32 -2.17 -11.75 11.09
N VAL A 33 -2.53 -13.02 10.87
CA VAL A 33 -2.07 -13.78 9.69
C VAL A 33 -2.65 -13.20 8.41
N GLU A 34 -3.95 -12.89 8.40
CA GLU A 34 -4.62 -12.26 7.26
C GLU A 34 -4.01 -10.89 6.93
N ASP A 35 -3.78 -10.04 7.94
CA ASP A 35 -3.12 -8.73 7.79
C ASP A 35 -1.69 -8.86 7.24
N MET A 36 -0.93 -9.86 7.71
CA MET A 36 0.42 -10.16 7.22
C MET A 36 0.41 -10.62 5.77
N GLU A 37 -0.51 -11.52 5.40
CA GLU A 37 -0.65 -12.00 4.02
C GLU A 37 -1.02 -10.85 3.07
N ASP A 38 -1.89 -9.94 3.50
CA ASP A 38 -2.31 -8.79 2.69
C ASP A 38 -1.21 -7.72 2.58
N ALA A 39 -0.45 -7.49 3.66
CA ALA A 39 0.76 -6.67 3.60
C ALA A 39 1.81 -7.26 2.66
N GLU A 40 2.03 -8.57 2.68
CA GLU A 40 2.97 -9.25 1.78
C GLU A 40 2.53 -9.13 0.31
N LYS A 41 1.25 -9.38 0.00
CA LYS A 41 0.71 -9.19 -1.36
C LYS A 41 0.88 -7.74 -1.84
N THR A 42 0.65 -6.77 -0.97
CA THR A 42 0.82 -5.35 -1.28
C THR A 42 2.28 -5.02 -1.58
N ALA A 43 3.21 -5.49 -0.74
CA ALA A 43 4.63 -5.30 -0.95
C ALA A 43 5.12 -5.98 -2.25
N GLN A 44 4.67 -7.21 -2.53
CA GLN A 44 4.98 -7.90 -3.77
C GLN A 44 4.53 -7.08 -4.99
N LEU A 45 3.27 -6.60 -5.00
CA LEU A 45 2.77 -5.78 -6.11
C LEU A 45 3.58 -4.49 -6.29
N LEU A 46 4.00 -3.86 -5.20
CA LEU A 46 4.68 -2.58 -5.21
C LEU A 46 6.16 -2.68 -5.63
N PHE A 47 6.83 -3.80 -5.31
CA PHE A 47 8.26 -3.98 -5.55
C PHE A 47 8.60 -4.96 -6.68
N ALA A 48 7.63 -5.69 -7.25
CA ALA A 48 7.89 -6.75 -8.24
C ALA A 48 8.64 -6.31 -9.51
N THR A 49 8.51 -5.04 -9.92
CA THR A 49 9.23 -4.50 -11.09
C THR A 49 10.53 -3.79 -10.73
N GLN A 50 10.94 -3.81 -9.46
CA GLN A 50 12.04 -3.04 -8.95
C GLN A 50 13.19 -3.93 -8.48
N ASP A 51 14.41 -3.53 -8.81
CA ASP A 51 15.60 -4.28 -8.43
C ASP A 51 16.16 -3.74 -7.09
N PRO A 52 16.16 -4.56 -6.02
CA PRO A 52 16.65 -4.15 -4.72
C PRO A 52 18.17 -3.93 -4.69
N LEU A 53 18.93 -4.41 -5.67
CA LEU A 53 20.39 -4.39 -5.67
C LEU A 53 20.99 -3.20 -6.43
N VAL A 54 20.16 -2.35 -7.05
CA VAL A 54 20.63 -1.25 -7.90
C VAL A 54 20.02 0.09 -7.50
N CYS A 55 20.78 1.16 -7.75
CA CYS A 55 20.23 2.51 -7.69
C CYS A 55 19.58 2.84 -9.03
N THR A 56 18.36 3.37 -9.02
CA THR A 56 17.63 3.76 -10.25
C THR A 56 18.08 5.10 -10.84
N PHE A 57 19.04 5.81 -10.22
CA PHE A 57 19.54 7.08 -10.75
C PHE A 57 19.99 7.01 -12.23
N PRO A 58 20.73 5.97 -12.69
CA PRO A 58 21.17 5.86 -14.09
C PRO A 58 20.02 5.64 -15.08
N GLU A 59 18.87 5.15 -14.60
CA GLU A 59 17.67 4.95 -15.42
C GLU A 59 16.97 6.28 -15.73
N GLY A 60 17.33 7.35 -15.01
CA GLY A 60 16.80 8.69 -15.23
C GLY A 60 15.42 8.87 -14.62
N TYR A 61 14.52 9.54 -15.36
CA TYR A 61 13.16 9.83 -14.93
C TYR A 61 12.21 8.79 -15.51
N VAL A 62 12.14 7.63 -14.84
CA VAL A 62 11.24 6.54 -15.21
C VAL A 62 9.77 6.94 -14.99
N PRO A 63 8.80 6.36 -15.74
CA PRO A 63 7.39 6.74 -15.62
C PRO A 63 6.88 6.67 -14.18
N ARG A 64 7.12 5.55 -13.49
CA ARG A 64 6.86 5.35 -12.06
C ARG A 64 7.91 4.46 -11.41
N GLN A 65 8.26 4.75 -10.16
CA GLN A 65 9.07 3.87 -9.28
C GLN A 65 8.67 4.10 -7.83
N THR A 66 8.96 3.17 -6.91
CA THR A 66 8.78 3.48 -5.48
C THR A 66 9.85 4.42 -4.98
N VAL A 67 9.42 5.32 -4.10
CA VAL A 67 10.28 6.34 -3.50
C VAL A 67 10.12 6.31 -2.00
N PHE A 68 11.24 6.51 -1.31
CA PHE A 68 11.30 6.60 0.14
C PHE A 68 11.93 7.93 0.55
N ALA A 69 11.43 8.55 1.61
CA ALA A 69 12.05 9.72 2.22
C ALA A 69 12.87 9.29 3.45
N CYS A 70 14.13 9.73 3.54
CA CYS A 70 14.97 9.42 4.70
C CYS A 70 15.03 10.62 5.66
N LEU A 71 14.19 10.61 6.69
CA LEU A 71 14.10 11.69 7.68
C LEU A 71 15.37 11.86 8.52
N THR A 72 16.21 10.82 8.60
CA THR A 72 17.52 10.89 9.27
C THR A 72 18.57 11.61 8.45
N CYS A 73 18.56 11.42 7.12
CA CYS A 73 19.58 11.98 6.24
C CYS A 73 19.20 13.35 5.69
N THR A 74 17.92 13.57 5.44
CA THR A 74 17.37 14.83 4.92
C THR A 74 16.24 15.32 5.83
N PRO A 75 16.56 15.73 7.08
CA PRO A 75 15.57 16.36 7.94
C PRO A 75 15.10 17.69 7.31
N ALA A 76 13.91 18.15 7.70
CA ALA A 76 13.38 19.43 7.24
C ALA A 76 14.39 20.58 7.46
N PRO A 77 14.56 21.50 6.50
CA PRO A 77 13.69 21.74 5.33
C PRO A 77 14.09 20.98 4.06
N GLU A 78 15.13 20.14 4.07
CA GLU A 78 15.60 19.46 2.86
C GLU A 78 14.57 18.43 2.37
N LEU A 79 14.35 18.35 1.06
CA LEU A 79 13.36 17.46 0.43
C LEU A 79 14.10 16.52 -0.51
N ALA A 80 14.18 15.24 -0.18
CA ALA A 80 14.86 14.25 -1.03
C ALA A 80 14.17 12.89 -0.96
N GLY A 81 14.20 12.18 -2.08
CA GLY A 81 13.70 10.81 -2.17
C GLY A 81 14.78 9.84 -2.65
N VAL A 82 14.73 8.61 -2.17
CA VAL A 82 15.63 7.52 -2.54
C VAL A 82 14.82 6.35 -3.13
N CYS A 83 15.40 5.64 -4.08
CA CYS A 83 14.77 4.47 -4.70
C CYS A 83 14.82 3.24 -3.78
N TYR A 84 14.11 2.18 -4.17
CA TYR A 84 14.05 0.91 -3.43
C TYR A 84 15.43 0.33 -3.09
N GLY A 85 16.34 0.16 -4.06
CA GLY A 85 17.66 -0.38 -3.73
C GLY A 85 18.47 0.50 -2.76
N CYS A 86 18.33 1.82 -2.83
CA CYS A 86 19.01 2.71 -1.88
C CYS A 86 18.37 2.66 -0.49
N SER A 87 17.05 2.46 -0.37
CA SER A 87 16.43 2.32 0.95
C SER A 87 16.99 1.12 1.71
N LEU A 88 17.29 0.02 1.01
CA LEU A 88 17.87 -1.19 1.57
C LEU A 88 19.38 -1.13 1.80
N HIS A 89 20.15 -0.50 0.91
CA HIS A 89 21.62 -0.58 0.96
C HIS A 89 22.33 0.67 1.49
N CYS A 90 21.63 1.82 1.53
CA CYS A 90 22.18 3.08 2.03
C CYS A 90 21.42 3.59 3.27
N HIS A 91 20.19 3.11 3.49
CA HIS A 91 19.29 3.66 4.51
C HIS A 91 18.58 2.61 5.38
N GLU A 92 19.08 1.37 5.44
CA GLU A 92 18.47 0.25 6.20
C GLU A 92 18.20 0.61 7.67
N ASP A 93 19.18 1.22 8.33
CA ASP A 93 19.12 1.56 9.77
C ASP A 93 18.64 3.00 10.04
N HIS A 94 18.06 3.68 9.06
CA HIS A 94 17.58 5.04 9.20
C HIS A 94 16.07 5.11 9.39
N ASN A 95 15.58 6.21 9.96
CA ASN A 95 14.16 6.53 9.90
C ASN A 95 13.78 6.91 8.46
N ILE A 96 13.15 5.97 7.75
CA ILE A 96 12.65 6.14 6.39
C ILE A 96 11.12 6.02 6.36
N ILE A 97 10.50 6.77 5.46
CA ILE A 97 9.06 6.73 5.21
C ILE A 97 8.86 6.35 3.74
N GLU A 98 8.00 5.36 3.51
CA GLU A 98 7.59 4.96 2.18
C GLU A 98 6.60 5.97 1.59
N LEU A 99 6.87 6.42 0.37
CA LEU A 99 6.02 7.36 -0.37
C LEU A 99 5.25 6.69 -1.52
N TYR A 100 5.25 5.35 -1.55
CA TYR A 100 4.73 4.52 -2.63
C TYR A 100 5.35 4.91 -3.97
N THR A 101 4.63 4.71 -5.08
CA THR A 101 5.12 5.10 -6.39
C THR A 101 5.07 6.62 -6.57
N LYS A 102 6.11 7.15 -7.23
CA LYS A 102 6.16 8.53 -7.70
C LYS A 102 6.49 8.57 -9.16
N ARG A 103 5.90 9.55 -9.84
CA ARG A 103 6.05 9.73 -11.27
C ARG A 103 7.26 10.55 -11.65
N LYS A 104 7.93 10.17 -12.75
CA LYS A 104 9.10 10.87 -13.31
C LYS A 104 10.06 11.32 -12.18
N PHE A 105 10.44 10.40 -11.31
CA PHE A 105 11.34 10.66 -10.20
C PHE A 105 12.73 10.07 -10.50
N LYS A 106 13.80 10.73 -10.05
CA LYS A 106 15.18 10.26 -10.15
C LYS A 106 15.81 10.24 -8.76
N CYS A 107 16.43 9.13 -8.37
CA CYS A 107 16.92 8.89 -7.01
C CYS A 107 17.94 9.95 -6.53
N ASP A 108 17.66 10.63 -5.42
CA ASP A 108 18.54 11.68 -4.86
C ASP A 108 19.70 11.13 -4.02
N CYS A 109 19.68 9.84 -3.64
CA CYS A 109 20.66 9.27 -2.69
C CYS A 109 22.10 9.63 -3.09
N GLY A 110 22.84 10.29 -2.19
CA GLY A 110 24.25 10.64 -2.39
C GLY A 110 24.54 11.87 -3.25
N ASN A 111 23.52 12.58 -3.75
CA ASN A 111 23.70 13.88 -4.40
C ASN A 111 23.91 15.01 -3.37
N SER A 112 23.95 16.27 -3.81
CA SER A 112 24.23 17.42 -2.92
C SER A 112 23.28 17.57 -1.73
N LYS A 113 22.07 16.99 -1.79
CA LYS A 113 21.09 16.99 -0.69
C LYS A 113 21.50 16.13 0.50
N PHE A 114 22.46 15.22 0.32
CA PHE A 114 22.95 14.30 1.35
C PHE A 114 24.30 14.74 1.96
N GLY A 115 24.74 15.97 1.69
CA GLY A 115 26.03 16.49 2.14
C GLY A 115 27.19 15.66 1.58
N ASP A 116 28.09 15.20 2.45
CA ASP A 116 29.26 14.41 2.07
C ASP A 116 28.95 12.91 1.87
N LYS A 117 27.75 12.46 2.23
CA LYS A 117 27.37 11.03 2.13
C LYS A 117 27.23 10.65 0.65
N LYS A 118 27.79 9.50 0.27
CA LYS A 118 27.72 8.95 -1.09
C LYS A 118 26.82 7.73 -1.14
N CYS A 119 26.19 7.51 -2.29
CA CYS A 119 25.42 6.31 -2.55
C CYS A 119 26.38 5.13 -2.76
N THR A 120 26.12 4.02 -2.07
CA THR A 120 26.95 2.80 -2.17
C THR A 120 26.71 2.03 -3.47
N LEU A 121 25.56 2.21 -4.10
CA LEU A 121 25.15 1.52 -5.32
C LEU A 121 25.50 2.27 -6.61
N TYR A 122 25.57 3.62 -6.56
CA TYR A 122 25.92 4.44 -7.72
C TYR A 122 26.44 5.83 -7.31
N GLU A 123 27.74 6.06 -7.44
CA GLU A 123 28.41 7.26 -6.93
C GLU A 123 28.33 8.48 -7.88
N GLU A 124 28.37 8.27 -9.19
CA GLU A 124 28.49 9.32 -10.21
C GLU A 124 27.17 10.03 -10.48
N LYS A 125 26.78 10.99 -9.63
CA LYS A 125 25.50 11.70 -9.74
C LYS A 125 25.63 13.17 -10.08
N ASP A 126 24.59 13.68 -10.74
CA ASP A 126 24.32 15.12 -10.87
C ASP A 126 24.18 15.73 -9.47
N GLU A 127 24.58 16.99 -9.29
CA GLU A 127 24.46 17.65 -7.98
C GLU A 127 23.01 17.71 -7.51
N LYS A 128 22.06 17.95 -8.43
CA LYS A 128 20.62 18.05 -8.17
C LYS A 128 19.83 17.47 -9.33
N ASN A 129 18.67 16.88 -9.01
CA ASN A 129 17.70 16.41 -9.99
C ASN A 129 16.64 17.50 -10.24
N GLU A 130 16.82 18.30 -11.29
CA GLU A 130 16.01 19.51 -11.54
C GLU A 130 14.52 19.25 -11.83
N TYR A 131 14.17 18.04 -12.29
CA TYR A 131 12.79 17.70 -12.66
C TYR A 131 12.06 16.88 -11.60
N ASN A 132 12.70 16.57 -10.47
CA ASN A 132 12.02 15.93 -9.35
C ASN A 132 10.98 16.88 -8.75
N SER A 133 9.78 16.36 -8.50
CA SER A 133 8.70 17.07 -7.80
C SER A 133 8.60 16.61 -6.35
N TYR A 134 8.52 17.57 -5.44
CA TYR A 134 8.47 17.33 -4.00
C TYR A 134 7.27 18.05 -3.38
N ASN A 135 6.65 17.38 -2.40
CA ASN A 135 5.61 17.95 -1.53
C ASN A 135 6.00 17.66 -0.06
N HIS A 136 5.12 17.96 0.89
CA HIS A 136 5.41 17.72 2.32
C HIS A 136 5.49 16.23 2.73
N ASN A 137 5.12 15.28 1.86
CA ASN A 137 5.25 13.84 2.17
C ASN A 137 6.72 13.45 2.38
N TYR A 138 7.64 14.15 1.73
CA TYR A 138 9.08 13.96 1.92
C TYR A 138 9.59 14.41 3.30
N HIS A 139 8.74 15.07 4.09
CA HIS A 139 8.96 15.34 5.52
C HIS A 139 8.12 14.44 6.44
N GLY A 140 7.51 13.39 5.88
CA GLY A 140 6.63 12.49 6.60
C GLY A 140 5.27 13.06 6.91
N ARG A 141 4.87 14.19 6.29
CA ARG A 141 3.58 14.85 6.51
C ARG A 141 2.62 14.58 5.37
N PHE A 142 1.40 14.21 5.71
CA PHE A 142 0.38 13.78 4.78
C PHE A 142 -0.91 14.55 5.08
N CYS A 143 -1.72 14.74 4.03
CA CYS A 143 -3.00 15.45 4.07
C CYS A 143 -2.88 16.93 4.44
N THR A 144 -3.92 17.70 4.17
CA THR A 144 -4.01 19.12 4.56
C THR A 144 -3.93 19.37 6.07
N CYS A 145 -4.02 18.32 6.90
CA CYS A 145 -3.82 18.39 8.34
C CYS A 145 -2.37 18.20 8.80
N ASP A 146 -1.44 17.92 7.89
CA ASP A 146 -0.02 17.68 8.18
C ASP A 146 0.21 16.54 9.21
N ALA A 147 -0.60 15.48 9.13
CA ALA A 147 -0.44 14.31 9.99
C ALA A 147 0.87 13.58 9.65
N PHE A 148 1.56 13.07 10.66
CA PHE A 148 2.78 12.29 10.45
C PHE A 148 2.43 10.85 10.10
N TYR A 149 3.09 10.30 9.07
CA TYR A 149 2.95 8.88 8.72
C TYR A 149 3.99 8.01 9.46
N PRO A 150 3.61 6.80 9.92
CA PRO A 150 2.26 6.23 9.91
C PRO A 150 1.33 6.94 10.91
N ASP A 151 0.10 7.26 10.47
CA ASP A 151 -0.96 7.83 11.32
C ASP A 151 -1.73 6.69 12.03
N GLU A 152 -2.90 6.97 12.61
CA GLU A 152 -3.82 5.97 13.18
C GLU A 152 -4.13 4.81 12.18
N PRO A 153 -4.02 3.52 12.59
CA PRO A 153 -4.08 2.35 11.69
C PRO A 153 -5.34 2.23 10.83
N GLU A 154 -6.45 2.83 11.27
CA GLU A 154 -7.75 2.68 10.63
C GLU A 154 -8.08 3.77 9.60
N ARG A 155 -7.24 4.80 9.46
CA ARG A 155 -7.52 5.90 8.53
C ARG A 155 -7.01 5.61 7.13
N ALA A 156 -7.95 5.48 6.19
CA ALA A 156 -7.64 5.32 4.78
C ALA A 156 -7.08 6.61 4.17
N PHE A 157 -5.98 6.49 3.42
CA PHE A 157 -5.44 7.58 2.61
C PHE A 157 -5.76 7.36 1.13
N MET A 158 -6.09 8.44 0.44
CA MET A 158 -6.23 8.48 -1.02
C MET A 158 -5.16 9.39 -1.60
N GLN A 159 -4.44 8.90 -2.61
CA GLN A 159 -3.46 9.71 -3.33
C GLN A 159 -4.15 10.52 -4.44
N CYS A 160 -3.80 11.80 -4.56
CA CYS A 160 -4.25 12.63 -5.68
C CYS A 160 -3.44 12.29 -6.94
N GLU A 161 -4.14 11.96 -8.02
CA GLU A 161 -3.56 11.64 -9.34
C GLU A 161 -2.67 12.75 -9.92
N LEU A 162 -2.94 14.03 -9.58
CA LEU A 162 -2.23 15.16 -10.20
C LEU A 162 -0.99 15.60 -9.42
N CYS A 163 -1.07 15.65 -8.08
CA CYS A 163 0.04 16.14 -7.24
C CYS A 163 0.75 15.05 -6.44
N GLU A 164 0.27 13.80 -6.52
CA GLU A 164 0.77 12.65 -5.77
C GLU A 164 0.86 12.87 -4.25
N ASP A 165 0.07 13.82 -3.72
CA ASP A 165 -0.10 14.02 -2.29
C ASP A 165 -1.24 13.13 -1.78
N TRP A 166 -1.21 12.81 -0.49
CA TRP A 166 -2.09 11.86 0.16
C TRP A 166 -3.07 12.57 1.08
N PHE A 167 -4.32 12.13 1.10
CA PHE A 167 -5.38 12.80 1.84
C PHE A 167 -6.25 11.79 2.60
N HIS A 168 -6.61 12.13 3.83
CA HIS A 168 -7.73 11.50 4.52
C HIS A 168 -9.02 11.78 3.76
N ASP A 169 -9.92 10.79 3.74
CA ASP A 169 -11.27 10.88 3.20
C ASP A 169 -12.08 12.01 3.85
N ASP A 170 -12.04 12.15 5.16
CA ASP A 170 -12.79 13.17 5.92
C ASP A 170 -12.31 14.60 5.67
N HIS A 171 -11.03 14.78 5.34
CA HIS A 171 -10.46 16.09 5.04
C HIS A 171 -10.58 16.47 3.56
N THR A 172 -10.81 15.48 2.69
CA THR A 172 -11.02 15.66 1.24
C THR A 172 -12.27 14.89 0.81
N PRO A 173 -13.47 15.26 1.31
CA PRO A 173 -14.70 14.57 0.95
C PRO A 173 -14.92 14.73 -0.56
N ALA A 174 -14.87 13.60 -1.26
CA ALA A 174 -14.84 13.59 -2.71
C ALA A 174 -16.18 13.21 -3.31
N THR A 175 -16.62 13.95 -4.33
CA THR A 175 -17.78 13.55 -5.14
C THR A 175 -17.40 12.44 -6.08
N PHE A 176 -18.16 11.35 -6.11
CA PHE A 176 -17.91 10.23 -7.00
C PHE A 176 -18.56 10.42 -8.38
N ILE A 177 -17.77 10.32 -9.44
CA ILE A 177 -18.21 10.38 -10.84
C ILE A 177 -17.92 9.03 -11.51
N GLY A 178 -18.88 8.12 -11.38
CA GLY A 178 -18.80 6.77 -11.93
C GLY A 178 -19.51 6.58 -13.27
N THR A 179 -19.57 5.31 -13.69
CA THR A 179 -20.42 4.83 -14.78
C THR A 179 -21.79 4.41 -14.22
N GLU A 180 -22.82 4.36 -15.06
CA GLU A 180 -24.18 3.94 -14.64
C GLU A 180 -24.21 2.52 -14.00
N GLU A 181 -23.28 1.64 -14.39
CA GLU A 181 -23.13 0.29 -13.84
C GLU A 181 -22.43 0.29 -12.47
N GLY A 182 -21.46 1.20 -12.25
CA GLY A 182 -20.69 1.28 -11.00
C GLY A 182 -21.38 2.03 -9.86
N GLN A 183 -22.36 2.89 -10.16
CA GLN A 183 -23.16 3.60 -9.14
C GLN A 183 -24.17 2.69 -8.42
N ALA A 184 -24.55 1.55 -9.02
CA ALA A 184 -25.62 0.69 -8.51
C ALA A 184 -25.12 -0.49 -7.65
N THR A 185 -23.85 -0.89 -7.77
CA THR A 185 -23.37 -2.18 -7.25
C THR A 185 -22.43 -2.09 -6.06
N GLY A 186 -21.85 -0.91 -5.77
CA GLY A 186 -20.80 -0.80 -4.75
C GLY A 186 -19.61 -1.75 -5.03
N ASP A 187 -19.41 -2.11 -6.30
CA ASP A 187 -18.46 -3.13 -6.69
C ASP A 187 -17.01 -2.65 -6.47
N ALA A 188 -16.27 -3.40 -5.65
CA ALA A 188 -14.87 -3.16 -5.33
C ALA A 188 -13.97 -3.11 -6.59
N SER A 189 -14.40 -3.73 -7.70
CA SER A 189 -13.69 -3.65 -8.99
C SER A 189 -13.62 -2.22 -9.56
N VAL A 190 -14.59 -1.36 -9.24
CA VAL A 190 -14.67 0.02 -9.71
C VAL A 190 -13.68 0.93 -8.96
N GLN A 191 -13.37 0.62 -7.70
CA GLN A 191 -12.39 1.36 -6.91
C GLN A 191 -10.98 1.25 -7.50
N ASN A 192 -10.63 0.08 -8.05
CA ASN A 192 -9.28 -0.19 -8.58
C ASN A 192 -8.96 0.55 -9.90
N THR A 193 -9.91 1.29 -10.47
CA THR A 193 -9.72 2.09 -11.69
C THR A 193 -10.15 3.54 -11.51
N ALA A 194 -10.41 3.95 -10.27
CA ALA A 194 -10.82 5.29 -9.93
C ALA A 194 -9.62 6.14 -9.50
N SER A 195 -9.55 7.35 -10.03
CA SER A 195 -8.53 8.33 -9.63
C SER A 195 -9.16 9.37 -8.71
N MET A 196 -8.47 9.73 -7.62
CA MET A 196 -8.86 10.84 -6.77
C MET A 196 -8.12 12.12 -7.20
N ILE A 197 -8.83 13.25 -7.26
CA ILE A 197 -8.26 14.56 -7.55
C ILE A 197 -8.65 15.53 -6.42
N CYS A 198 -7.66 16.13 -5.75
CA CYS A 198 -7.88 17.03 -4.62
C CYS A 198 -8.39 18.40 -5.07
N SER A 199 -9.01 19.14 -4.14
CA SER A 199 -9.54 20.50 -4.42
C SER A 199 -8.50 21.49 -4.95
N THR A 200 -7.28 21.46 -4.44
CA THR A 200 -6.20 22.35 -4.91
C THR A 200 -5.93 22.12 -6.40
N CYS A 201 -5.79 20.85 -6.79
CA CYS A 201 -5.55 20.44 -8.17
C CYS A 201 -6.73 20.76 -9.10
N ILE A 202 -7.97 20.57 -8.64
CA ILE A 202 -9.16 20.98 -9.40
C ILE A 202 -9.13 22.50 -9.63
N ARG A 203 -8.90 23.30 -8.59
CA ARG A 203 -9.00 24.76 -8.69
C ARG A 203 -7.82 25.40 -9.43
N GLN A 204 -6.62 24.88 -9.25
CA GLN A 204 -5.38 25.51 -9.74
C GLN A 204 -4.87 24.91 -11.05
N LYS A 205 -5.16 23.62 -11.31
CA LYS A 205 -4.63 22.92 -12.48
C LYS A 205 -5.74 22.66 -13.51
N LEU A 206 -6.79 21.92 -13.14
CA LEU A 206 -7.81 21.46 -14.09
C LEU A 206 -9.26 21.70 -13.61
N PRO A 207 -9.78 22.95 -13.69
CA PRO A 207 -11.13 23.30 -13.20
C PRO A 207 -12.27 22.52 -13.83
N PHE A 208 -12.12 22.13 -15.11
CA PHE A 208 -13.16 21.38 -15.82
C PHE A 208 -13.48 20.01 -15.19
N ILE A 209 -12.59 19.47 -14.35
CA ILE A 209 -12.79 18.18 -13.66
C ILE A 209 -14.08 18.19 -12.82
N ALA A 210 -14.42 19.32 -12.20
CA ALA A 210 -15.64 19.48 -11.41
C ALA A 210 -16.93 19.39 -12.27
N HIS A 211 -16.81 19.43 -13.59
CA HIS A 211 -17.93 19.48 -14.54
C HIS A 211 -17.98 18.28 -15.47
N ILE A 212 -17.14 17.27 -15.24
CA ILE A 212 -17.19 16.02 -15.98
C ILE A 212 -18.54 15.32 -15.66
N PRO A 213 -19.39 15.04 -16.65
CA PRO A 213 -20.69 14.39 -16.40
C PRO A 213 -20.50 12.94 -15.91
N ALA A 214 -21.51 12.28 -15.36
CA ALA A 214 -21.44 10.83 -15.13
C ALA A 214 -21.42 10.06 -16.47
N GLY A 215 -20.95 8.81 -16.45
CA GLY A 215 -20.94 7.93 -17.62
C GLY A 215 -19.56 7.63 -18.20
N LYS A 216 -19.54 6.97 -19.37
CA LYS A 216 -18.32 6.43 -20.02
C LYS A 216 -17.73 7.36 -21.08
N ASP A 217 -18.42 8.44 -21.44
CA ASP A 217 -18.05 9.26 -22.58
C ASP A 217 -16.80 10.13 -22.33
N VAL A 218 -16.02 10.31 -23.40
CA VAL A 218 -14.90 11.26 -23.44
C VAL A 218 -15.43 12.68 -23.33
N PHE A 219 -14.96 13.41 -22.32
CA PHE A 219 -15.36 14.78 -22.05
C PHE A 219 -14.37 15.78 -22.66
N CYS A 220 -14.87 16.59 -23.60
CA CYS A 220 -14.10 17.63 -24.27
C CYS A 220 -14.34 18.99 -23.61
N HIS A 221 -13.39 19.43 -22.79
CA HIS A 221 -13.54 20.68 -22.04
C HIS A 221 -13.38 21.93 -22.92
N SER A 222 -12.84 21.82 -24.14
CA SER A 222 -12.71 22.98 -25.05
C SER A 222 -14.05 23.57 -25.48
N LYS A 223 -15.14 22.85 -25.20
CA LYS A 223 -16.51 23.31 -25.43
C LYS A 223 -17.09 24.12 -24.27
N LEU A 224 -16.39 24.20 -23.13
CA LEU A 224 -16.85 24.94 -21.95
C LEU A 224 -16.53 26.43 -22.09
N SER A 225 -17.49 27.27 -21.71
CA SER A 225 -17.24 28.70 -21.51
C SER A 225 -16.53 28.96 -20.17
N ALA A 226 -16.00 30.17 -19.99
CA ALA A 226 -15.35 30.56 -18.73
C ALA A 226 -16.31 30.49 -17.54
N GLU A 227 -17.59 30.81 -17.74
CA GLU A 227 -18.64 30.72 -16.72
C GLU A 227 -18.94 29.27 -16.32
N GLN A 228 -18.73 28.32 -17.25
CA GLN A 228 -18.91 26.88 -17.01
C GLN A 228 -17.70 26.21 -16.36
N LEU A 229 -16.59 26.94 -16.15
CA LEU A 229 -15.38 26.46 -15.47
C LEU A 229 -15.32 26.86 -13.99
N VAL A 230 -16.39 27.47 -13.48
CA VAL A 230 -16.46 27.91 -12.09
C VAL A 230 -16.64 26.69 -11.17
N VAL A 231 -15.59 26.38 -10.43
CA VAL A 231 -15.58 25.28 -9.45
C VAL A 231 -16.43 25.68 -8.23
N PRO A 232 -17.44 24.87 -7.83
CA PRO A 232 -18.25 25.13 -6.63
C PRO A 232 -17.38 25.29 -5.37
N GLU A 233 -17.76 26.17 -4.43
CA GLU A 233 -16.98 26.43 -3.20
C GLU A 233 -16.87 25.20 -2.29
N ASP A 234 -17.92 24.38 -2.28
CA ASP A 234 -18.05 23.14 -1.53
C ASP A 234 -17.32 21.94 -2.17
N GLN A 235 -16.83 22.07 -3.41
CA GLN A 235 -16.03 21.02 -4.05
C GLN A 235 -14.69 20.84 -3.33
N LYS A 236 -14.53 19.72 -2.60
CA LYS A 236 -13.32 19.37 -1.84
C LYS A 236 -12.43 18.32 -2.52
N GLY A 237 -13.02 17.40 -3.27
CA GLY A 237 -12.30 16.45 -4.11
C GLY A 237 -13.25 15.78 -5.11
N VAL A 238 -12.71 15.07 -6.09
CA VAL A 238 -13.49 14.27 -7.02
C VAL A 238 -12.82 12.91 -7.19
N ILE A 239 -13.59 11.83 -7.09
CA ILE A 239 -13.16 10.48 -7.46
C ILE A 239 -13.81 10.14 -8.80
N ILE A 240 -13.00 9.82 -9.81
CA ILE A 240 -13.48 9.60 -11.18
C ILE A 240 -13.04 8.22 -11.66
N SER A 241 -14.00 7.36 -11.99
CA SER A 241 -13.72 6.07 -12.64
C SER A 241 -13.15 6.28 -14.04
N HIS A 242 -12.08 5.57 -14.36
CA HIS A 242 -11.40 5.61 -15.67
C HIS A 242 -11.00 7.02 -16.10
N PHE A 243 -10.56 7.87 -15.15
CA PHE A 243 -10.28 9.28 -15.36
C PHE A 243 -9.51 9.58 -16.65
N ARG A 244 -8.31 8.99 -16.84
CA ARG A 244 -7.46 9.22 -18.02
C ARG A 244 -8.17 8.87 -19.34
N LYS A 245 -8.96 7.78 -19.36
CA LYS A 245 -9.70 7.34 -20.56
C LYS A 245 -10.82 8.30 -20.97
N ARG A 246 -11.27 9.15 -20.04
CA ARG A 246 -12.36 10.12 -20.25
C ARG A 246 -11.86 11.49 -20.68
N LEU A 247 -10.55 11.72 -20.66
CA LEU A 247 -9.95 12.98 -21.09
C LEU A 247 -9.91 13.07 -22.62
N CYS A 248 -10.34 14.21 -23.16
CA CYS A 248 -10.26 14.46 -24.60
C CYS A 248 -8.82 14.71 -25.04
N LYS A 249 -8.43 14.12 -26.18
CA LYS A 249 -7.11 14.23 -26.80
C LYS A 249 -7.05 15.23 -27.98
N CYS A 250 -8.01 16.16 -28.09
CA CYS A 250 -7.95 17.19 -29.14
C CYS A 250 -6.85 18.22 -28.85
N THR A 251 -6.43 18.98 -29.87
CA THR A 251 -5.35 19.96 -29.76
C THR A 251 -5.60 21.03 -28.68
N ASP A 252 -6.84 21.47 -28.52
CA ASP A 252 -7.18 22.47 -27.50
C ASP A 252 -7.10 21.91 -26.08
N CYS A 253 -7.53 20.66 -25.88
CA CYS A 253 -7.51 20.04 -24.55
C CYS A 253 -6.10 19.65 -24.13
N THR A 254 -5.35 19.05 -25.04
CA THR A 254 -3.94 18.67 -24.81
C THR A 254 -3.07 19.87 -24.48
N ARG A 255 -3.29 21.02 -25.13
CA ARG A 255 -2.61 22.28 -24.79
C ARG A 255 -2.93 22.76 -23.37
N VAL A 256 -4.14 22.54 -22.86
CA VAL A 256 -4.48 22.89 -21.47
C VAL A 256 -3.76 21.96 -20.49
N TYR A 257 -3.65 20.67 -20.80
CA TYR A 257 -2.89 19.74 -19.95
C TYR A 257 -1.41 20.14 -19.89
N ASP A 258 -0.81 20.45 -21.04
CA ASP A 258 0.58 20.92 -21.14
C ASP A 258 0.82 22.21 -20.34
N LEU A 259 -0.03 23.23 -20.53
CA LEU A 259 0.07 24.49 -19.77
C LEU A 259 -0.17 24.34 -18.25
N ALA A 260 -0.77 23.23 -17.81
CA ALA A 260 -0.98 22.91 -16.42
C ALA A 260 0.09 21.95 -15.85
N ASP A 261 1.13 21.60 -16.60
CA ASP A 261 2.12 20.57 -16.25
C ASP A 261 1.45 19.21 -15.96
N CYS A 262 0.41 18.88 -16.74
CA CYS A 262 -0.43 17.68 -16.62
C CYS A 262 -0.43 16.86 -17.91
N GLU A 263 0.54 17.06 -18.81
CA GLU A 263 0.66 16.36 -20.10
C GLU A 263 0.79 14.84 -19.93
N PHE A 264 1.33 14.42 -18.79
CA PHE A 264 1.45 13.03 -18.40
C PHE A 264 0.14 12.25 -18.29
N LEU A 265 -0.99 12.93 -18.14
CA LEU A 265 -2.30 12.26 -18.15
C LEU A 265 -2.57 11.54 -19.46
N MET A 266 -1.85 11.91 -20.53
CA MET A 266 -1.92 11.28 -21.84
C MET A 266 -0.92 10.13 -22.00
N ASP A 267 0.00 9.95 -21.07
CA ASP A 267 1.01 8.90 -21.07
C ASP A 267 0.44 7.64 -20.39
N GLU A 268 0.40 6.53 -21.14
CA GLU A 268 -0.13 5.25 -20.65
C GLU A 268 0.88 4.52 -19.76
N GLU A 269 2.19 4.80 -19.91
CA GLU A 269 3.24 4.17 -19.10
C GLU A 269 3.29 4.72 -17.66
N ASP A 270 2.68 5.89 -17.43
CA ASP A 270 2.54 6.52 -16.13
C ASP A 270 1.21 6.18 -15.41
N ASP A 271 0.35 5.37 -16.01
CA ASP A 271 -0.91 4.97 -15.36
C ASP A 271 -0.62 3.98 -14.21
N MET A 272 -1.24 4.19 -13.05
CA MET A 272 -1.15 3.24 -11.93
C MET A 272 -1.67 1.85 -12.33
N THR A 273 -2.69 1.79 -13.19
CA THR A 273 -3.20 0.53 -13.74
C THR A 273 -2.11 -0.23 -14.49
N LYS A 274 -1.30 0.50 -15.28
CA LYS A 274 -0.21 -0.06 -16.07
C LYS A 274 0.92 -0.56 -15.16
N PHE A 275 1.27 0.20 -14.12
CA PHE A 275 2.21 -0.23 -13.08
C PHE A 275 1.77 -1.54 -12.43
N ASP A 276 0.51 -1.62 -11.95
CA ASP A 276 -0.04 -2.81 -11.30
C ASP A 276 -0.06 -4.03 -12.25
N GLU A 277 -0.43 -3.84 -13.51
CA GLU A 277 -0.44 -4.90 -14.51
C GLU A 277 0.97 -5.44 -14.79
N ASP A 278 1.97 -4.57 -14.87
CA ASP A 278 3.34 -4.97 -15.12
C ASP A 278 3.95 -5.66 -13.89
N SER A 279 3.63 -5.20 -12.67
CA SER A 279 3.96 -5.90 -11.43
C SER A 279 3.33 -7.29 -11.34
N LYS A 280 2.04 -7.45 -11.68
CA LYS A 280 1.38 -8.77 -11.73
C LYS A 280 2.08 -9.71 -12.72
N LYS A 281 2.42 -9.22 -13.91
CA LYS A 281 3.18 -10.01 -14.90
C LYS A 281 4.57 -10.37 -14.41
N ALA A 282 5.24 -9.51 -13.65
CA ALA A 282 6.54 -9.79 -13.07
C ALA A 282 6.43 -10.90 -12.00
N ILE A 283 5.45 -10.81 -11.09
CA ILE A 283 5.15 -11.84 -10.10
C ILE A 283 4.82 -13.18 -10.77
N GLU A 284 4.01 -13.19 -11.83
CA GLU A 284 3.69 -14.42 -12.58
C GLU A 284 4.92 -15.06 -13.27
N ARG A 285 5.92 -14.24 -13.63
CA ARG A 285 7.18 -14.71 -14.23
C ARG A 285 8.16 -15.22 -13.19
N GLU A 286 8.19 -14.64 -12.01
CA GLU A 286 8.96 -15.13 -10.87
C GLU A 286 8.32 -16.43 -10.38
N GLN A 287 8.87 -17.56 -10.84
CA GLN A 287 8.48 -18.84 -10.27
C GLN A 287 8.98 -18.89 -8.83
N PRO A 288 8.11 -19.13 -7.83
CA PRO A 288 8.58 -19.39 -6.48
C PRO A 288 9.59 -20.52 -6.54
N MET A 289 10.71 -20.39 -5.83
CA MET A 289 11.65 -21.49 -5.69
C MET A 289 10.87 -22.72 -5.23
N SER A 290 11.01 -23.84 -5.93
CA SER A 290 10.35 -25.05 -5.46
C SER A 290 10.91 -25.43 -4.09
N GLU A 291 10.13 -26.12 -3.24
CA GLU A 291 10.66 -26.70 -1.99
C GLU A 291 11.95 -27.52 -2.25
N GLY A 292 12.07 -28.12 -3.44
CA GLY A 292 13.27 -28.82 -3.88
C GLY A 292 14.45 -27.91 -4.20
N ASP A 293 14.24 -26.70 -4.72
CA ASP A 293 15.28 -25.68 -4.93
C ASP A 293 15.76 -25.12 -3.58
N GLU A 294 14.84 -24.78 -2.69
CA GLU A 294 15.15 -24.32 -1.33
C GLU A 294 15.98 -25.37 -0.57
N MET A 295 15.56 -26.63 -0.66
CA MET A 295 16.29 -27.76 -0.06
C MET A 295 17.69 -27.92 -0.66
N ARG A 296 17.85 -27.75 -1.98
CA ARG A 296 19.18 -27.80 -2.61
C ARG A 296 20.09 -26.69 -2.13
N GLU A 297 19.57 -25.47 -2.02
CA GLU A 297 20.33 -24.31 -1.55
C GLU A 297 20.71 -24.45 -0.05
N LEU A 298 19.80 -24.96 0.76
CA LEU A 298 20.08 -25.28 2.16
C LEU A 298 21.15 -26.38 2.29
N VAL A 299 21.07 -27.44 1.49
CA VAL A 299 22.12 -28.48 1.44
C VAL A 299 23.46 -27.90 1.02
N ARG A 300 23.48 -26.93 0.09
CA ARG A 300 24.70 -26.23 -0.33
C ARG A 300 25.35 -25.43 0.80
N SER A 301 24.54 -24.78 1.64
CA SER A 301 25.03 -23.92 2.72
C SER A 301 25.42 -24.66 4.00
N VAL A 302 24.63 -25.65 4.43
CA VAL A 302 24.81 -26.34 5.73
C VAL A 302 25.08 -27.84 5.61
N GLY A 303 25.16 -28.38 4.40
CA GLY A 303 25.33 -29.81 4.15
C GLY A 303 24.04 -30.62 4.36
N MET A 304 24.04 -31.88 3.89
CA MET A 304 22.85 -32.75 3.91
C MET A 304 22.34 -33.03 5.33
N GLU A 305 23.24 -33.31 6.28
CA GLU A 305 22.85 -33.59 7.67
C GLU A 305 22.27 -32.35 8.35
N GLY A 306 22.88 -31.17 8.12
CA GLY A 306 22.38 -29.90 8.62
C GLY A 306 20.99 -29.57 8.05
N ALA A 307 20.82 -29.73 6.74
CA ALA A 307 19.55 -29.50 6.06
C ALA A 307 18.43 -30.41 6.59
N GLN A 308 18.72 -31.69 6.87
CA GLN A 308 17.75 -32.63 7.46
C GLN A 308 17.31 -32.23 8.87
N VAL A 309 18.24 -31.72 9.69
CA VAL A 309 17.91 -31.23 11.04
C VAL A 309 17.01 -30.01 10.96
N VAL A 310 17.35 -29.05 10.10
CA VAL A 310 16.56 -27.84 9.87
C VAL A 310 15.17 -28.19 9.38
N TYR A 311 15.06 -29.02 8.33
CA TYR A 311 13.77 -29.38 7.74
C TYR A 311 12.87 -30.14 8.73
N ARG A 312 13.45 -31.03 9.55
CA ARG A 312 12.71 -31.72 10.61
C ARG A 312 12.19 -30.73 11.66
N GLY A 313 13.04 -29.78 12.08
CA GLY A 313 12.66 -28.74 13.03
C GLY A 313 11.54 -27.84 12.49
N LEU A 314 11.65 -27.40 11.24
CA LEU A 314 10.63 -26.58 10.56
C LEU A 314 9.31 -27.33 10.43
N ASN A 315 9.31 -28.61 10.04
CA ASN A 315 8.09 -29.41 9.95
C ASN A 315 7.44 -29.64 11.32
N GLU A 316 8.24 -29.91 12.36
CA GLU A 316 7.73 -30.07 13.71
C GLU A 316 7.12 -28.77 14.24
N PHE A 317 7.80 -27.65 13.99
CA PHE A 317 7.30 -26.31 14.31
C PHE A 317 6.00 -26.03 13.58
N LYS A 318 5.96 -26.18 12.26
CA LYS A 318 4.78 -25.95 11.41
C LYS A 318 3.58 -26.74 11.94
N ARG A 319 3.75 -28.04 12.20
CA ARG A 319 2.70 -28.88 12.78
C ARG A 319 2.19 -28.36 14.13
N LYS A 320 3.09 -28.12 15.09
CA LYS A 320 2.72 -27.66 16.44
C LYS A 320 2.11 -26.25 16.42
N PHE A 321 2.50 -25.41 15.48
CA PHE A 321 1.96 -24.07 15.30
C PHE A 321 0.58 -24.12 14.64
N THR A 322 0.37 -24.97 13.62
CA THR A 322 -0.95 -25.23 13.04
C THR A 322 -1.93 -25.76 14.11
N ASP A 323 -1.52 -26.74 14.93
CA ASP A 323 -2.36 -27.24 16.02
C ASP A 323 -2.74 -26.13 17.03
N PHE A 324 -1.82 -25.20 17.28
CA PHE A 324 -2.04 -24.05 18.16
C PHE A 324 -3.04 -23.07 17.55
N LEU A 325 -2.88 -22.75 16.26
CA LEU A 325 -3.80 -21.91 15.48
C LEU A 325 -5.22 -22.48 15.48
N GLU A 326 -5.36 -23.78 15.19
CA GLU A 326 -6.67 -24.45 15.16
C GLU A 326 -7.37 -24.46 16.52
N ARG A 327 -6.61 -24.62 17.63
CA ARG A 327 -7.15 -24.54 18.99
C ARG A 327 -7.50 -23.12 19.40
N ALA A 328 -6.80 -22.12 18.86
CA ALA A 328 -7.10 -20.73 19.10
C ALA A 328 -8.35 -20.29 18.32
N GLY A 329 -8.59 -20.76 17.10
CA GLY A 329 -9.74 -20.30 16.32
C GLY A 329 -9.82 -18.76 16.31
N ASP A 330 -10.96 -18.21 16.73
CA ASP A 330 -11.20 -16.75 16.78
C ASP A 330 -11.07 -16.16 18.19
N ARG A 331 -10.52 -16.89 19.17
CA ARG A 331 -10.29 -16.33 20.51
C ARG A 331 -9.03 -15.48 20.58
N ILE A 332 -9.06 -14.48 21.45
CA ILE A 332 -7.90 -13.67 21.82
C ILE A 332 -6.85 -14.59 22.45
N ILE A 333 -5.59 -14.44 22.00
CA ILE A 333 -4.44 -15.18 22.52
C ILE A 333 -3.78 -14.36 23.63
N THR A 334 -3.58 -15.00 24.78
CA THR A 334 -2.95 -14.37 25.95
C THR A 334 -1.47 -14.73 26.06
N GLU A 335 -0.71 -13.98 26.86
CA GLU A 335 0.68 -14.32 27.18
C GLU A 335 0.84 -15.75 27.75
N ALA A 336 -0.16 -16.21 28.50
CA ALA A 336 -0.17 -17.57 29.07
C ALA A 336 -0.25 -18.65 27.97
N ASP A 337 -1.05 -18.42 26.93
CA ASP A 337 -1.18 -19.33 25.80
C ASP A 337 0.13 -19.50 25.03
N VAL A 338 0.83 -18.38 24.78
CA VAL A 338 2.12 -18.36 24.09
C VAL A 338 3.19 -19.08 24.92
N LYS A 339 3.21 -18.85 26.25
CA LYS A 339 4.12 -19.56 27.17
C LYS A 339 3.86 -21.05 27.17
N GLU A 340 2.59 -21.47 27.28
CA GLU A 340 2.21 -22.88 27.25
C GLU A 340 2.65 -23.55 25.93
N TRP A 341 2.35 -22.91 24.80
CA TRP A 341 2.75 -23.40 23.49
C TRP A 341 4.27 -23.50 23.34
N THR A 342 5.02 -22.50 23.79
CA THR A 342 6.50 -22.49 23.75
C THR A 342 7.08 -23.67 24.54
N GLU A 343 6.48 -24.03 25.68
CA GLU A 343 6.87 -25.23 26.42
C GLU A 343 6.59 -26.53 25.65
N THR A 344 5.59 -26.57 24.76
CA THR A 344 5.37 -27.71 23.86
C THR A 344 6.48 -27.87 22.81
N LEU A 345 7.11 -26.77 22.38
CA LEU A 345 8.24 -26.80 21.45
C LEU A 345 9.50 -27.37 22.11
N LYS A 346 9.72 -27.08 23.40
CA LYS A 346 10.89 -27.56 24.17
C LYS A 346 10.84 -29.06 24.47
N LYS A 347 9.65 -29.67 24.43
CA LYS A 347 9.47 -31.13 24.62
C LYS A 347 9.97 -31.85 23.36
N ARG A 348 11.18 -32.44 23.45
CA ARG A 348 11.74 -33.32 22.41
C ARG A 348 10.78 -34.49 22.11
N PRO A 349 10.67 -34.94 20.84
CA PRO A 349 9.99 -36.19 20.54
C PRO A 349 10.66 -37.32 21.32
N ARG A 350 9.87 -38.21 21.95
CA ARG A 350 10.39 -39.51 22.36
C ARG A 350 10.79 -40.24 21.07
N HIS A 351 12.08 -40.50 20.92
CA HIS A 351 12.58 -41.45 19.95
C HIS A 351 12.06 -42.84 20.36
N GLU A 352 11.14 -43.39 19.56
CA GLU A 352 10.98 -44.85 19.46
C GLU A 352 11.86 -45.37 18.33
#